data_AF-A0A257S3B4-F1
#
_entry.id   AF-A0A257S3B4-F1
#
_cell.length_a   1.000
_cell.length_b   1.000
_cell.length_c   1.000
_cell.angle_alpha   90.00
_cell.angle_beta   90.00
_cell.angle_gamma   90.00
#
_symmetry.space_group_name_H-M   'P 1'
#
loop_
_entity.id
_entity.type
_entity.pdbx_description
1 polymer ?
#
loop_
_entity_poly.entity_id
_entity_poly.type
_entity_poly.pdbx_seq_one_letter_code
_entity_poly.pdbx_strand_id
1 'polypeptide(L)'
;MARKPIEQQIAQLEARAKTLKARLARQDRARDTRRKILIGALVLDRLEHNGDAEFSERLANWLRRELPGFLSREDDKALFADLLNGKTDAPATIPEPRKAEA
;
A
#
# COMPACT_ATOMS: atom_id res chain seq x y z
N MET A 1 36.97 -38.54 16.03
CA MET A 1 35.86 -37.59 15.75
C MET A 1 35.53 -37.68 14.26
N ALA A 2 34.41 -38.31 13.92
CA ALA A 2 34.03 -38.54 12.53
C ALA A 2 33.74 -37.19 11.85
N ARG A 3 34.60 -36.77 10.93
CA ARG A 3 34.31 -35.67 10.00
C ARG A 3 33.04 -36.07 9.27
N LYS A 4 31.95 -35.31 9.41
CA LYS A 4 30.76 -35.50 8.57
C LYS A 4 31.24 -35.56 7.11
N PRO A 5 30.77 -36.52 6.29
CA PRO A 5 31.15 -36.59 4.89
C PRO A 5 30.89 -35.23 4.25
N ILE A 6 31.81 -34.78 3.40
CA ILE A 6 31.81 -33.43 2.83
C ILE A 6 30.45 -33.10 2.18
N GLU A 7 29.79 -34.10 1.60
CA GLU A 7 28.43 -34.03 1.06
C GLU A 7 27.38 -33.57 2.10
N GLN A 8 27.43 -34.08 3.33
CA GLN A 8 26.52 -33.64 4.39
C GLN A 8 26.78 -32.19 4.81
N GLN A 9 28.03 -31.73 4.74
CA GLN A 9 28.36 -30.33 5.04
C GLN A 9 27.88 -29.40 3.93
N ILE A 10 28.04 -29.80 2.67
CA ILE A 10 27.51 -29.08 1.49
C ILE A 10 25.99 -28.97 1.60
N ALA A 11 25.28 -30.08 1.82
CA ALA A 11 23.83 -30.08 1.97
C ALA A 11 23.36 -29.17 3.13
N GLN A 12 24.11 -29.15 4.25
CA GLN A 12 23.80 -28.29 5.38
C GLN A 12 24.01 -26.80 5.06
N LEU A 13 25.05 -26.45 4.29
CA LEU A 13 25.29 -25.09 3.83
C LEU A 13 24.24 -24.62 2.81
N GLU A 14 23.84 -25.49 1.88
CA GLU A 14 22.79 -25.20 0.91
C GLU A 14 21.43 -24.96 1.59
N ALA A 15 21.07 -25.79 2.58
CA ALA A 15 19.85 -25.61 3.36
C ALA A 15 19.85 -24.26 4.12
N ARG A 16 20.99 -23.86 4.70
CA ARG A 16 21.15 -22.55 5.35
C ARG A 16 21.04 -21.41 4.34
N ALA A 17 21.68 -21.54 3.18
CA ALA A 17 21.60 -20.55 2.11
C ALA A 17 20.17 -20.36 1.61
N LYS A 18 19.42 -21.45 1.39
CA LYS A 18 18.00 -21.41 1.00
C LYS A 18 17.15 -20.68 2.04
N THR A 19 17.39 -20.95 3.32
CA THR A 19 16.67 -20.30 4.44
C THR A 19 16.94 -18.79 4.49
N LEU A 20 18.21 -18.39 4.34
CA LEU A 20 18.59 -16.97 4.33
C LEU A 20 18.01 -16.24 3.10
N LYS A 21 18.04 -16.86 1.92
CA LYS A 21 17.40 -16.30 0.71
C LYS A 21 15.89 -16.12 0.88
N ALA A 22 15.20 -17.10 1.48
CA ALA A 22 13.77 -16.98 1.75
C ALA A 22 13.47 -15.83 2.73
N ARG A 23 14.31 -15.65 3.75
CA ARG A 23 14.18 -14.53 4.70
C ARG A 23 14.41 -13.18 4.02
N LEU A 24 15.43 -13.08 3.16
CA LEU A 24 15.70 -11.86 2.40
C LEU A 24 14.52 -11.50 1.50
N ALA A 25 14.00 -12.46 0.73
CA ALA A 25 12.83 -12.25 -0.13
C ALA A 25 11.59 -11.79 0.67
N ARG A 26 11.41 -12.29 1.89
CA ARG A 26 10.33 -11.82 2.79
C ARG A 26 10.53 -10.37 3.22
N GLN A 27 11.76 -9.98 3.56
CA GLN A 27 12.10 -8.60 3.94
C GLN A 27 11.89 -7.64 2.77
N ASP A 28 12.30 -8.03 1.57
CA ASP A 28 12.14 -7.20 0.37
C ASP A 28 10.65 -6.96 0.05
N ARG A 29 9.81 -8.00 0.12
CA ARG A 29 8.36 -7.85 -0.05
C ARG A 29 7.75 -6.96 1.03
N ALA A 30 8.17 -7.11 2.28
CA ALA A 30 7.69 -6.28 3.38
C ALA A 30 8.07 -4.80 3.18
N ARG A 31 9.31 -4.53 2.76
CA ARG A 31 9.79 -3.18 2.45
C ARG A 31 9.06 -2.58 1.25
N ASP A 32 8.87 -3.35 0.18
CA ASP A 32 8.15 -2.89 -1.01
C ASP A 32 6.67 -2.57 -0.70
N THR A 33 6.02 -3.45 0.08
CA THR A 33 4.65 -3.22 0.56
C THR A 33 4.56 -1.94 1.40
N ARG A 34 5.48 -1.76 2.36
CA ARG A 34 5.52 -0.56 3.19
C ARG A 34 5.75 0.71 2.36
N ARG A 35 6.66 0.67 1.39
CA ARG A 35 6.91 1.80 0.48
C ARG A 35 5.66 2.17 -0.32
N LYS A 36 4.97 1.18 -0.89
CA LYS A 36 3.75 1.40 -1.67
C LYS A 36 2.64 2.00 -0.81
N ILE A 37 2.43 1.47 0.40
CA ILE A 37 1.42 1.97 1.33
C ILE A 37 1.72 3.42 1.74
N LEU A 38 2.97 3.73 2.11
CA LEU A 38 3.34 5.08 2.53
C LEU A 38 3.18 6.12 1.42
N ILE A 39 3.54 5.77 0.17
CA ILE A 39 3.32 6.66 -0.98
C ILE A 39 1.82 6.85 -1.21
N GLY A 40 1.02 5.78 -1.16
CA GLY A 40 -0.43 5.88 -1.30
C GLY A 40 -1.06 6.78 -0.22
N ALA A 41 -0.69 6.58 1.05
CA ALA A 41 -1.19 7.38 2.16
C ALA A 41 -0.83 8.86 2.01
N LEU A 42 0.40 9.18 1.55
CA LEU A 42 0.82 10.56 1.30
C LEU A 42 0.00 11.22 0.18
N VAL A 43 -0.30 10.48 -0.90
CA VAL A 43 -1.09 11.00 -2.02
C VAL A 43 -2.53 11.29 -1.57
N LEU A 44 -3.15 10.38 -0.81
CA LEU A 44 -4.49 10.58 -0.27
C LEU A 44 -4.54 11.79 0.68
N ASP A 45 -3.59 11.86 1.62
CA ASP A 45 -3.47 13.00 2.53
C ASP A 45 -3.28 14.32 1.78
N ARG A 46 -2.51 14.31 0.68
CA ARG A 46 -2.31 15.50 -0.15
C ARG A 46 -3.61 15.99 -0.78
N LEU A 47 -4.46 15.07 -1.25
CA LEU A 47 -5.74 15.39 -1.86
C LEU A 47 -6.76 15.94 -0.85
N GLU A 48 -6.70 15.48 0.39
CA GLU A 48 -7.65 15.87 1.45
C GLU A 48 -7.26 17.17 2.16
N HIS A 49 -5.97 17.37 2.48
CA HIS A 49 -5.56 18.34 3.50
C HIS A 49 -4.78 19.57 2.99
N ASN A 50 -4.52 19.76 1.68
CA ASN A 50 -3.67 20.88 1.24
C ASN A 50 -4.39 22.16 0.82
N GLY A 51 -3.85 23.28 1.30
CA GLY A 51 -4.22 24.65 0.90
C GLY A 51 -3.80 25.09 -0.50
N ASP A 52 -3.24 24.17 -1.30
CA ASP A 52 -2.93 24.40 -2.72
C ASP A 52 -3.90 23.58 -3.58
N ALA A 53 -5.06 24.20 -3.83
CA ALA A 53 -6.18 23.59 -4.53
C ALA A 53 -5.83 23.21 -5.98
N GLU A 54 -4.99 24.00 -6.65
CA GLU A 54 -4.59 23.76 -8.04
C GLU A 54 -3.75 22.49 -8.17
N PHE A 55 -2.76 22.30 -7.28
CA PHE A 55 -1.94 21.09 -7.29
C PHE A 55 -2.77 19.84 -6.99
N SER A 56 -3.68 19.93 -6.03
CA SER A 56 -4.54 18.81 -5.61
C SER A 56 -5.52 18.42 -6.72
N GLU A 57 -6.10 19.41 -7.41
CA GLU A 57 -6.97 19.18 -8.57
C GLU A 57 -6.20 18.56 -9.75
N ARG A 58 -5.01 19.08 -10.06
CA ARG A 58 -4.15 18.52 -11.11
C ARG A 58 -3.75 17.07 -10.81
N LEU A 59 -3.43 16.76 -9.55
CA LEU A 59 -3.10 15.42 -9.11
C LEU A 59 -4.31 14.47 -9.19
N ALA A 60 -5.48 14.92 -8.73
CA ALA A 60 -6.72 14.16 -8.85
C ALA A 60 -7.07 13.85 -10.31
N ASN A 61 -6.95 14.84 -11.20
CA ASN A 61 -7.21 14.67 -12.63
C ASN A 61 -6.21 13.71 -13.28
N TRP A 62 -4.94 13.76 -12.90
CA TRP A 62 -3.95 12.79 -13.34
C TRP A 62 -4.28 11.37 -12.85
N LEU A 63 -4.63 11.20 -11.57
CA LEU A 63 -5.04 9.92 -10.99
C LEU A 63 -6.25 9.34 -11.74
N ARG A 64 -7.29 10.13 -12.00
CA ARG A 64 -8.49 9.68 -12.74
C ARG A 64 -8.18 9.11 -14.12
N ARG A 65 -7.12 9.60 -14.78
CA ARG A 65 -6.70 9.10 -16.09
C ARG A 65 -5.83 7.85 -16.00
N GLU A 66 -4.89 7.81 -15.07
CA GLU A 66 -3.89 6.73 -14.99
C GLU A 66 -4.35 5.53 -14.15
N LEU A 67 -5.11 5.74 -13.07
CA LEU A 67 -5.57 4.65 -12.18
C LEU A 67 -6.37 3.57 -12.91
N PRO A 68 -7.34 3.90 -13.79
CA PRO A 68 -8.13 2.88 -14.50
C PRO A 68 -7.29 1.95 -15.38
N GLY A 69 -6.15 2.45 -15.91
CA GLY A 69 -5.19 1.66 -16.67
C GLY A 69 -4.22 0.87 -15.78
N PHE A 70 -3.94 1.36 -14.58
CA PHE A 70 -3.10 0.67 -13.60
C PHE A 70 -3.84 -0.46 -12.87
N LEU A 71 -5.12 -0.26 -12.54
CA LEU A 71 -5.95 -1.22 -11.84
C LEU A 71 -6.48 -2.29 -12.79
N SER A 72 -5.95 -3.50 -12.65
CA SER A 72 -6.34 -4.63 -13.51
C SER A 72 -7.60 -5.36 -13.04
N ARG A 73 -7.96 -5.26 -11.75
CA ARG A 73 -9.11 -5.96 -11.15
C ARG A 73 -10.27 -4.99 -10.92
N GLU A 74 -11.49 -5.45 -11.15
CA GLU A 74 -12.70 -4.64 -10.92
C GLU A 74 -12.92 -4.33 -9.44
N ASP A 75 -12.64 -5.28 -8.54
CA ASP A 75 -12.71 -5.07 -7.09
C ASP A 75 -11.80 -3.92 -6.65
N ASP A 76 -10.59 -3.85 -7.19
CA ASP A 76 -9.65 -2.77 -6.87
C ASP A 76 -10.17 -1.43 -7.40
N LYS A 77 -10.82 -1.40 -8.58
CA LYS A 77 -11.43 -0.16 -9.12
C LYS A 77 -12.57 0.34 -8.24
N ALA A 78 -13.36 -0.56 -7.64
CA ALA A 78 -14.43 -0.18 -6.74
C ALA A 78 -13.92 0.54 -5.48
N LEU A 79 -12.72 0.19 -5.00
CA LEU A 79 -12.09 0.85 -3.84
C LEU A 79 -11.70 2.32 -4.08
N PHE A 80 -11.58 2.75 -5.34
CA PHE A 80 -11.23 4.12 -5.72
C PHE A 80 -12.38 4.85 -6.44
N ALA A 81 -13.61 4.33 -6.35
CA ALA A 81 -14.76 4.88 -7.08
C ALA A 81 -15.07 6.34 -6.66
N ASP A 82 -14.85 6.69 -5.40
CA ASP A 82 -14.91 8.04 -4.85
C ASP A 82 -13.95 9.00 -5.57
N LEU A 83 -12.68 8.59 -5.70
CA LEU A 83 -11.64 9.36 -6.38
C LEU A 83 -11.92 9.46 -7.89
N LEU A 84 -12.34 8.35 -8.51
CA LEU A 84 -12.59 8.25 -9.95
C LEU A 84 -13.84 9.03 -10.39
N ASN A 85 -14.91 9.01 -9.60
CA ASN A 85 -16.19 9.64 -9.94
C ASN A 85 -16.29 11.11 -9.49
N GLY A 86 -15.23 11.65 -8.90
CA GLY A 86 -15.12 13.09 -8.69
C GLY A 86 -15.89 13.64 -7.50
N LYS A 87 -16.26 12.82 -6.52
CA LYS A 87 -16.79 13.33 -5.25
C LYS A 87 -15.63 13.61 -4.31
N THR A 88 -15.14 14.85 -4.36
CA THR A 88 -14.48 15.47 -3.21
C THR A 88 -15.57 15.63 -2.14
N ASP A 89 -15.84 14.56 -1.38
CA ASP A 89 -16.70 14.67 -0.23
C ASP A 89 -15.94 15.51 0.81
N ALA A 90 -16.46 16.73 1.00
CA ALA A 90 -16.16 17.58 2.14
C ALA A 90 -16.13 16.76 3.43
N PRO A 91 -15.30 17.13 4.42
CA PRO A 91 -15.02 16.28 5.59
C PRO A 91 -16.33 15.83 6.22
N ALA A 92 -16.51 14.51 6.29
CA ALA A 92 -17.64 13.88 6.93
C ALA A 92 -17.73 14.42 8.36
N THR A 93 -18.64 15.38 8.54
CA THR A 93 -18.98 15.92 9.84
C THR A 93 -19.63 14.78 10.58
N ILE A 94 -18.90 14.18 11.52
CA ILE A 94 -19.44 13.19 12.45
C ILE A 94 -20.63 13.89 13.12
N PRO A 95 -21.88 13.45 12.93
CA PRO A 95 -23.00 14.08 13.62
C PRO A 95 -22.87 13.76 15.10
N GLU A 96 -22.71 14.80 15.92
CA GLU A 96 -22.75 14.66 17.38
C GLU A 96 -24.02 13.91 17.80
N PRO A 97 -23.92 12.96 18.76
CA PRO A 97 -25.09 12.27 19.25
C PRO A 97 -25.97 13.29 19.98
N ARG A 98 -27.17 13.54 19.43
CA ARG A 98 -28.25 14.28 20.09
C ARG A 98 -28.43 13.70 21.49
N LYS A 99 -28.03 14.47 22.50
CA LYS A 99 -28.39 14.21 23.89
C LYS A 99 -29.91 14.21 23.96
N ALA A 100 -30.47 13.07 24.34
CA ALA A 100 -31.88 12.93 24.66
C ALA A 100 -32.21 13.90 25.80
N GLU A 101 -33.17 14.77 25.55
CA GLU A 101 -33.84 15.57 26.57
C GLU A 101 -34.51 14.63 27.58
N ALA A 102 -34.32 14.93 28.87
CA ALA A 102 -35.04 14.39 30.01
C ALA A 102 -35.49 15.57 30.88
#